data_AF-A0A5D2V4K3-F1
#
_entry.id   AF-A0A5D2V4K3-F1
#
_cell.length_a   1.000
_cell.length_b   1.000
_cell.length_c   1.000
_cell.angle_alpha   90.00
_cell.angle_beta   90.00
_cell.angle_gamma   90.00
#
_symmetry.space_group_name_H-M   'P 1'
#
loop_
_entity.id
_entity.type
_entity.pdbx_description
1 polymer ?
#
loop_
_entity_poly.entity_id
_entity_poly.type
_entity_poly.pdbx_seq_one_letter_code
_entity_poly.pdbx_strand_id
1 'polypeptide(L)'
;MNAAVSFIGGTNGNKKGLSATLAANPGDLKLRASLSDTNFSDGSTLNFDDLFLSVEKPGSFIIDFDIPKKDVQFQFMNTFKLEGKQINWSYTHMRNDHRTVLDGTLVFDTANKLSARHELGSFNCKLKYSYVHRGLTTFEPCYDLEKKSWDLAVSRRILGGDLIKANYETLSQVLGVEWSCSSLVNEDGRVKVTFQKLTTLLISLRSKEKWFQHLSIWLRASTRQN
;
A
#
# COMPACT_ATOMS: atom_id res chain seq x y z
N MET A 1 -28.79 11.52 8.81
CA MET A 1 -27.50 11.28 9.48
C MET A 1 -27.43 9.80 9.79
N ASN A 2 -26.47 9.07 9.22
CA ASN A 2 -26.35 7.63 9.44
C ASN A 2 -25.32 7.40 10.54
N ALA A 3 -25.76 6.90 11.68
CA ALA A 3 -24.89 6.51 12.78
C ALA A 3 -25.06 5.01 13.06
N ALA A 4 -23.95 4.33 13.31
CA ALA A 4 -23.90 2.93 13.65
C ALA A 4 -23.09 2.76 14.93
N VAL A 5 -23.54 1.85 15.78
CA VAL A 5 -22.84 1.46 16.99
C VAL A 5 -22.66 -0.04 16.94
N SER A 6 -21.44 -0.52 17.19
CA SER A 6 -21.15 -1.95 17.29
C SER A 6 -20.41 -2.24 18.58
N PHE A 7 -20.83 -3.29 19.28
CA PHE A 7 -20.15 -3.82 20.45
C PHE A 7 -19.76 -5.26 20.18
N ILE A 8 -18.52 -5.61 20.50
CA ILE A 8 -17.99 -6.96 20.37
C ILE A 8 -17.42 -7.35 21.74
N GLY A 9 -18.03 -8.34 22.36
CA GLY A 9 -17.53 -8.96 23.59
C GLY A 9 -16.97 -10.35 23.29
N GLY A 10 -15.87 -10.71 23.93
CA GLY A 10 -15.25 -12.02 23.77
C GLY A 10 -14.55 -12.48 25.03
N THR A 11 -14.45 -13.80 25.21
CA THR A 11 -13.73 -14.40 26.34
C THR A 11 -12.72 -15.41 25.82
N ASN A 12 -11.48 -15.33 26.28
CA ASN A 12 -10.44 -16.32 25.98
C ASN A 12 -9.76 -16.76 27.29
N GLY A 13 -10.10 -17.96 27.76
CA GLY A 13 -9.70 -18.45 29.08
C GLY A 13 -10.22 -17.51 30.18
N ASN A 14 -9.31 -16.99 31.00
CA ASN A 14 -9.63 -16.03 32.08
C ASN A 14 -9.68 -14.56 31.65
N LYS A 15 -9.44 -14.25 30.36
CA LYS A 15 -9.47 -12.87 29.86
C LYS A 15 -10.83 -12.58 29.22
N LYS A 16 -11.50 -11.52 29.65
CA LYS A 16 -12.67 -10.97 28.97
C LYS A 16 -12.25 -9.69 28.25
N GLY A 17 -12.68 -9.55 27.01
CA GLY A 17 -12.44 -8.38 26.17
C GLY A 17 -13.75 -7.74 25.74
N LEU A 18 -13.75 -6.42 25.66
CA LEU A 18 -14.84 -5.62 25.14
C LEU A 18 -14.28 -4.64 24.11
N SER A 19 -14.91 -4.54 22.95
CA SER A 19 -14.66 -3.48 22.00
C SER A 19 -15.96 -2.78 21.63
N ALA A 20 -15.92 -1.45 21.59
CA ALA A 20 -17.03 -0.61 21.18
C ALA A 20 -16.57 0.27 20.02
N THR A 21 -17.39 0.38 18.97
CA THR A 21 -17.15 1.32 17.88
C THR A 21 -18.42 2.12 17.63
N LEU A 22 -18.26 3.45 17.62
CA LEU A 22 -19.25 4.41 17.17
C LEU A 22 -18.80 4.96 15.83
N ALA A 23 -19.63 4.83 14.81
CA ALA A 23 -19.39 5.43 13.50
C ALA A 23 -20.56 6.35 13.14
N ALA A 24 -20.26 7.54 12.62
CA ALA A 24 -21.28 8.47 12.14
C ALA A 24 -20.83 9.08 10.82
N ASN A 25 -21.76 9.22 9.89
CA ASN A 25 -21.49 9.78 8.56
C ASN A 25 -22.32 11.06 8.33
N PRO A 26 -21.93 12.21 8.90
CA PRO A 26 -22.59 13.48 8.61
C PRO A 26 -22.12 14.04 7.26
N GLY A 27 -23.00 14.02 6.27
CA GLY A 27 -22.71 14.55 4.93
C GLY A 27 -21.67 13.70 4.21
N ASP A 28 -20.54 14.31 3.85
CA ASP A 28 -19.39 13.69 3.19
C ASP A 28 -18.27 13.28 4.17
N LEU A 29 -18.47 13.48 5.46
CA LEU A 29 -17.53 13.07 6.51
C LEU A 29 -17.88 11.68 7.04
N LYS A 30 -16.84 10.94 7.43
CA LYS A 30 -16.93 9.75 8.26
C LYS A 30 -16.22 10.02 9.58
N LEU A 31 -16.95 9.86 10.66
CA LEU A 31 -16.44 9.95 12.03
C LEU A 31 -16.45 8.54 12.60
N ARG A 32 -15.35 8.15 13.23
CA ARG A 32 -15.22 6.85 13.91
C ARG A 32 -14.55 7.06 15.24
N ALA A 33 -15.18 6.61 16.31
CA ALA A 33 -14.55 6.44 17.61
C ALA A 33 -14.58 4.95 17.93
N SER A 34 -13.44 4.39 18.33
CA SER A 34 -13.35 3.00 18.76
C SER A 34 -12.61 2.90 20.07
N LEU A 35 -13.07 2.00 20.92
CA LEU A 35 -12.48 1.64 22.20
C LEU A 35 -12.31 0.13 22.24
N SER A 36 -11.20 -0.33 22.78
CA SER A 36 -10.99 -1.73 23.09
C SER A 36 -10.46 -1.82 24.52
N ASP A 37 -10.97 -2.78 25.29
CA ASP A 37 -10.47 -3.14 26.61
C ASP A 37 -10.29 -4.64 26.63
N THR A 38 -9.05 -5.09 26.79
CA THR A 38 -8.69 -6.52 26.77
C THR A 38 -8.64 -7.15 28.17
N ASN A 39 -8.82 -6.35 29.22
CA ASN A 39 -8.76 -6.76 30.62
C ASN A 39 -10.05 -6.40 31.36
N PHE A 40 -11.19 -6.53 30.68
CA PHE A 40 -12.48 -6.23 31.27
C PHE A 40 -12.78 -7.24 32.40
N SER A 41 -12.98 -6.74 33.62
CA SER A 41 -13.30 -7.58 34.78
C SER A 41 -14.58 -7.11 35.46
N ASP A 42 -15.27 -8.02 36.15
CA ASP A 42 -16.56 -7.72 36.76
C ASP A 42 -16.34 -6.68 37.89
N GLY A 43 -16.69 -5.43 37.63
CA GLY A 43 -16.54 -4.30 38.56
C GLY A 43 -15.42 -3.30 38.24
N SER A 44 -14.66 -3.47 37.15
CA SER A 44 -13.62 -2.50 36.76
C SER A 44 -14.16 -1.30 35.98
N THR A 45 -13.58 -0.13 36.23
CA THR A 45 -13.70 1.05 35.36
C THR A 45 -13.18 0.72 33.96
N LEU A 46 -13.91 1.13 32.91
CA LEU A 46 -13.47 0.98 31.52
C LEU A 46 -12.08 1.57 31.35
N ASN A 47 -11.15 0.78 30.83
CA ASN A 47 -9.84 1.30 30.47
C ASN A 47 -9.91 2.00 29.12
N PHE A 48 -9.38 3.22 29.03
CA PHE A 48 -9.33 4.03 27.80
C PHE A 48 -7.98 3.93 27.06
N ASP A 49 -7.13 2.98 27.45
CA ASP A 49 -5.78 2.76 26.90
C ASP A 49 -5.74 2.37 25.42
N ASP A 50 -6.87 2.05 24.78
CA ASP A 50 -6.97 1.85 23.32
C ASP A 50 -8.09 2.72 22.69
N LEU A 51 -8.32 3.93 23.23
CA LEU A 51 -9.27 4.86 22.64
C LEU A 51 -8.70 5.53 21.38
N PHE A 52 -9.42 5.38 20.27
CA PHE A 52 -9.05 5.89 18.96
C PHE A 52 -10.17 6.71 18.34
N LEU A 53 -9.83 7.86 17.75
CA LEU A 53 -10.76 8.74 17.04
C LEU A 53 -10.24 9.00 15.63
N SER A 54 -11.14 8.94 14.64
CA SER A 54 -10.82 9.17 13.25
C SER A 54 -11.87 10.05 12.59
N VAL A 55 -11.39 11.03 11.82
CA VAL A 55 -12.18 11.92 10.99
C VAL A 55 -11.68 11.80 9.56
N GLU A 56 -12.53 11.31 8.68
CA GLU A 56 -12.20 11.10 7.27
C GLU A 56 -13.16 11.89 6.39
N LYS A 57 -12.62 12.57 5.39
CA LYS A 57 -13.36 12.97 4.20
C LYS A 57 -12.82 12.16 3.02
N PRO A 58 -13.60 11.21 2.45
CA PRO A 58 -13.14 10.33 1.39
C PRO A 58 -12.53 11.10 0.21
N GLY A 59 -11.31 10.72 -0.18
CA GLY A 59 -10.58 11.36 -1.27
C GLY A 59 -10.02 12.76 -0.98
N SER A 60 -10.17 13.28 0.24
CA SER A 60 -9.63 14.59 0.65
C SER A 60 -8.66 14.50 1.83
N PHE A 61 -9.08 13.94 2.97
CA PHE A 61 -8.20 13.83 4.13
C PHE A 61 -8.65 12.76 5.11
N ILE A 62 -7.71 12.35 5.96
CA ILE A 62 -7.91 11.48 7.12
C ILE A 62 -7.12 12.09 8.27
N ILE A 63 -7.75 12.19 9.45
CA ILE A 63 -7.08 12.58 10.67
C ILE A 63 -7.38 11.52 11.72
N ASP A 64 -6.35 10.79 12.10
CA ASP A 64 -6.43 9.72 13.08
C ASP A 64 -5.73 10.16 14.36
N PHE A 65 -6.40 9.94 15.49
CA PHE A 65 -5.94 10.29 16.83
C PHE A 65 -5.91 9.02 17.68
N ASP A 66 -4.71 8.66 18.11
CA ASP A 66 -4.50 7.68 19.17
C ASP A 66 -4.34 8.45 20.48
N ILE A 67 -5.42 8.49 21.27
CA ILE A 67 -5.50 9.30 22.49
C ILE A 67 -4.47 8.84 23.55
N PRO A 68 -4.36 7.54 23.86
CA PRO A 68 -3.36 7.00 24.78
C PRO A 68 -1.93 7.35 24.39
N LYS A 69 -1.57 7.17 23.11
CA LYS A 69 -0.23 7.49 22.61
C LYS A 69 -0.02 9.00 22.39
N LYS A 70 -1.06 9.81 22.54
CA LYS A 70 -1.09 11.24 22.17
C LYS A 70 -0.57 11.46 20.74
N ASP A 71 -0.80 10.47 19.89
CA ASP A 71 -0.32 10.46 18.52
C ASP A 71 -1.40 10.97 17.58
N VAL A 72 -0.96 11.68 16.56
CA VAL A 72 -1.85 12.18 15.52
C VAL A 72 -1.23 11.90 14.16
N GLN A 73 -2.00 11.26 13.31
CA GLN A 73 -1.66 11.08 11.90
C GLN A 73 -2.58 11.95 11.05
N PHE A 74 -1.99 12.84 10.27
CA PHE A 74 -2.68 13.61 9.26
C PHE A 74 -2.37 13.01 7.90
N GLN A 75 -3.40 12.75 7.10
CA GLN A 75 -3.25 12.40 5.70
C GLN A 75 -4.11 13.33 4.86
N PHE A 76 -3.49 14.00 3.89
CA PHE A 76 -4.18 14.81 2.90
C PHE A 76 -3.97 14.16 1.54
N MET A 77 -5.06 13.96 0.81
CA MET A 77 -5.05 13.33 -0.51
C MET A 77 -5.78 14.25 -1.46
N ASN A 78 -5.31 14.35 -2.69
CA ASN A 78 -6.08 15.01 -3.72
C ASN A 78 -5.70 14.46 -5.09
N THR A 79 -6.64 14.58 -6.03
CA THR A 79 -6.52 14.11 -7.40
C THR A 79 -6.86 15.27 -8.32
N PHE A 80 -5.94 15.63 -9.19
CA PHE A 80 -6.16 16.68 -10.17
C PHE A 80 -5.71 16.21 -11.55
N LYS A 81 -6.18 16.89 -12.59
CA LYS A 81 -5.79 16.61 -13.97
C LYS A 81 -4.87 17.73 -14.45
N LEU A 82 -3.71 17.36 -14.97
CA LEU A 82 -2.77 18.26 -15.63
C LEU A 82 -2.61 17.77 -17.07
N GLU A 83 -2.91 18.64 -18.04
CA GLU A 83 -2.85 18.29 -19.48
C GLU A 83 -3.60 17.00 -19.84
N GLY A 84 -4.77 16.78 -19.22
CA GLY A 84 -5.57 15.56 -19.41
C GLY A 84 -5.05 14.30 -18.72
N LYS A 85 -3.86 14.36 -18.09
CA LYS A 85 -3.28 13.27 -17.29
C LYS A 85 -3.67 13.42 -15.83
N GLN A 86 -4.05 12.31 -15.20
CA GLN A 86 -4.44 12.31 -13.80
C GLN A 86 -3.21 12.22 -12.90
N ILE A 87 -3.13 13.12 -11.92
CA ILE A 87 -2.14 13.13 -10.86
C ILE A 87 -2.85 12.88 -9.55
N ASN A 88 -2.48 11.81 -8.87
CA ASN A 88 -2.89 11.51 -7.51
C ASN A 88 -1.73 11.89 -6.59
N TRP A 89 -2.01 12.58 -5.50
CA TRP A 89 -1.01 12.85 -4.48
C TRP A 89 -1.56 12.61 -3.09
N SER A 90 -0.68 12.24 -2.18
CA SER A 90 -0.97 12.05 -0.77
C SER A 90 0.20 12.59 0.05
N TYR A 91 -0.12 13.37 1.06
CA TYR A 91 0.79 13.80 2.11
C TYR A 91 0.36 13.13 3.40
N THR A 92 1.27 12.47 4.11
CA THR A 92 1.02 11.86 5.41
C THR A 92 2.05 12.35 6.41
N HIS A 93 1.59 12.90 7.53
CA HIS A 93 2.43 13.32 8.64
C HIS A 93 2.02 12.56 9.90
N MET A 94 2.98 11.87 10.51
CA MET A 94 2.83 11.14 11.77
C MET A 94 3.61 11.89 12.85
N ARG A 95 2.90 12.35 13.88
CA ARG A 95 3.47 13.24 14.89
C ARG A 95 4.51 12.53 15.75
N ASN A 96 4.19 11.37 16.33
CA ASN A 96 5.11 10.68 17.23
C ASN A 96 6.35 10.15 16.50
N ASP A 97 6.17 9.66 15.28
CA ASP A 97 7.28 9.18 14.45
C ASP A 97 8.12 10.32 13.85
N HIS A 98 7.71 11.59 14.04
CA HIS A 98 8.31 12.77 13.40
C HIS A 98 8.48 12.59 11.89
N ARG A 99 7.57 11.83 11.29
CA ARG A 99 7.73 11.27 9.95
C ARG A 99 6.75 11.90 9.00
N THR A 100 7.25 12.33 7.85
CA THR A 100 6.42 12.89 6.80
C THR A 100 6.69 12.17 5.49
N VAL A 101 5.63 11.63 4.88
CA VAL A 101 5.70 10.90 3.62
C VAL A 101 4.87 11.61 2.57
N LEU A 102 5.48 11.88 1.41
CA LEU A 102 4.81 12.33 0.21
C LEU A 102 4.74 11.17 -0.78
N ASP A 103 3.54 10.86 -1.26
CA ASP A 103 3.28 9.87 -2.30
C ASP A 103 2.62 10.57 -3.49
N GLY A 104 3.07 10.28 -4.70
CA GLY A 104 2.55 10.85 -5.93
C GLY A 104 2.47 9.78 -7.00
N THR A 105 1.37 9.76 -7.76
CA THR A 105 1.21 8.88 -8.92
C THR A 105 0.70 9.68 -10.11
N LEU A 106 1.49 9.69 -11.17
CA LEU A 106 1.13 10.21 -12.49
C LEU A 106 0.61 9.08 -13.36
N VAL A 107 -0.61 9.21 -13.85
CA VAL A 107 -1.25 8.27 -14.79
C VAL A 107 -1.12 8.85 -16.19
N PHE A 108 -0.26 8.24 -17.01
CA PHE A 108 -0.06 8.70 -18.40
C PHE A 108 -1.21 8.28 -19.30
N ASP A 109 -1.65 7.03 -19.15
CA ASP A 109 -2.76 6.40 -19.87
C ASP A 109 -3.27 5.16 -19.09
N THR A 110 -4.12 4.34 -19.70
CA THR A 110 -4.70 3.14 -19.07
C THR A 110 -3.68 2.05 -18.75
N ALA A 111 -2.56 2.01 -19.48
CA ALA A 111 -1.51 1.01 -19.35
C ALA A 111 -0.30 1.52 -18.55
N ASN A 112 0.00 2.81 -18.56
CA ASN A 112 1.25 3.37 -18.05
C ASN A 112 1.02 4.30 -16.84
N LYS A 113 1.72 4.02 -15.74
CA LYS A 113 1.70 4.83 -14.51
C LYS A 113 3.11 4.99 -13.94
N LEU A 114 3.41 6.15 -13.37
CA LEU A 114 4.63 6.41 -12.61
C LEU A 114 4.24 6.83 -11.20
N SER A 115 4.76 6.13 -10.20
CA SER A 115 4.56 6.44 -8.78
C SER A 115 5.90 6.80 -8.14
N ALA A 116 5.89 7.82 -7.30
CA ALA A 116 7.02 8.23 -6.49
C ALA A 116 6.56 8.36 -5.04
N ARG A 117 7.32 7.78 -4.11
CA ARG A 117 7.11 7.90 -2.67
C ARG A 117 8.38 8.40 -2.04
N HIS A 118 8.30 9.44 -1.24
CA HIS A 118 9.44 10.04 -0.57
C HIS A 118 9.11 10.36 0.88
N GLU A 119 10.00 9.99 1.78
CA GLU A 119 9.96 10.41 3.18
C GLU A 119 10.85 11.64 3.37
N LEU A 120 10.21 12.77 3.68
CA LEU A 120 10.89 14.06 3.80
C LEU A 120 11.93 14.02 4.91
N GLY A 121 13.10 14.60 4.64
CA GLY A 121 14.23 14.60 5.58
C GLY A 121 15.07 13.32 5.56
N SER A 122 14.74 12.35 4.69
CA SER A 122 15.51 11.10 4.52
C SER A 122 15.91 10.89 3.06
N PHE A 123 16.78 9.92 2.78
CA PHE A 123 17.04 9.45 1.42
C PHE A 123 16.05 8.37 0.96
N ASN A 124 15.04 8.04 1.78
CA ASN A 124 14.02 7.05 1.47
C ASN A 124 13.08 7.62 0.40
N CYS A 125 13.44 7.34 -0.84
CA CYS A 125 12.68 7.67 -2.03
C CYS A 125 12.55 6.41 -2.89
N LYS A 126 11.34 6.10 -3.32
CA LYS A 126 11.04 4.96 -4.18
C LYS A 126 10.35 5.44 -5.42
N LEU A 127 10.88 5.04 -6.57
CA LEU A 127 10.31 5.32 -7.88
C LEU A 127 9.83 4.02 -8.51
N LYS A 128 8.53 3.91 -8.78
CA LYS A 128 7.91 2.73 -9.37
C LYS A 128 7.25 3.10 -10.70
N TYR A 129 7.60 2.38 -11.75
CA TYR A 129 6.86 2.44 -13.01
C TYR A 129 5.94 1.22 -13.11
N SER A 130 4.75 1.38 -13.69
CA SER A 130 3.80 0.28 -13.89
C SER A 130 3.33 0.31 -15.34
N TYR A 131 3.48 -0.83 -16.02
CA TYR A 131 3.04 -1.02 -17.40
C TYR A 131 2.16 -2.25 -17.55
N VAL A 132 0.94 -2.06 -18.04
CA VAL A 132 -0.01 -3.14 -18.34
C VAL A 132 0.05 -3.48 -19.83
N HIS A 133 0.64 -4.62 -20.16
CA HIS A 133 0.67 -5.18 -21.50
C HIS A 133 -0.62 -5.95 -21.81
N ARG A 134 -1.34 -5.51 -22.85
CA ARG A 134 -2.57 -6.14 -23.36
C ARG A 134 -3.67 -6.35 -22.31
N GLY A 135 -3.70 -5.52 -21.26
CA GLY A 135 -4.69 -5.63 -20.18
C GLY A 135 -4.54 -6.86 -19.26
N LEU A 136 -3.55 -7.71 -19.49
CA LEU A 136 -3.41 -9.01 -18.79
C LEU A 136 -2.15 -9.08 -17.94
N THR A 137 -1.02 -8.58 -18.44
CA THR A 137 0.29 -8.71 -17.79
C THR A 137 0.77 -7.34 -17.32
N THR A 138 1.08 -7.19 -16.05
CA THR A 138 1.63 -5.95 -15.48
C THR A 138 3.09 -6.13 -15.14
N PHE A 139 3.93 -5.18 -15.55
CA PHE A 139 5.33 -5.07 -15.19
C PHE A 139 5.51 -3.86 -14.26
N GLU A 140 6.18 -4.07 -13.13
CA GLU A 140 6.36 -3.04 -12.10
C GLU A 140 7.81 -3.01 -11.60
N PRO A 141 8.75 -2.38 -12.34
CA PRO A 141 10.06 -2.07 -11.80
C PRO A 141 9.97 -0.94 -10.76
N CYS A 142 10.65 -1.11 -9.63
CA CYS A 142 10.74 -0.15 -8.55
C CYS A 142 12.20 0.07 -8.16
N TYR A 143 12.66 1.31 -8.14
CA TYR A 143 13.98 1.67 -7.65
C TYR A 143 13.87 2.29 -6.27
N ASP A 144 14.65 1.78 -5.32
CA ASP A 144 14.79 2.30 -3.97
C ASP A 144 16.10 3.08 -3.90
N LEU A 145 16.02 4.42 -3.75
CA LEU A 145 17.17 5.31 -3.75
C LEU A 145 18.03 5.15 -2.48
N GLU A 146 17.41 4.84 -1.35
CA GLU A 146 18.11 4.63 -0.08
C GLU A 146 18.95 3.36 -0.16
N LYS A 147 18.34 2.27 -0.65
CA LYS A 147 19.00 0.97 -0.79
C LYS A 147 19.87 0.86 -2.04
N LYS A 148 19.73 1.79 -2.98
CA LYS A 148 20.35 1.76 -4.32
C LYS A 148 20.08 0.43 -5.04
N SER A 149 18.86 -0.06 -4.94
CA SER A 149 18.46 -1.39 -5.42
C SER A 149 17.18 -1.36 -6.23
N TRP A 150 17.03 -2.34 -7.11
CA TRP A 150 15.81 -2.56 -7.88
C TRP A 150 14.98 -3.69 -7.29
N ASP A 151 13.68 -3.49 -7.20
CA ASP A 151 12.70 -4.54 -6.98
C ASP A 151 11.85 -4.66 -8.25
N LEU A 152 11.65 -5.88 -8.74
CA LEU A 152 10.91 -6.14 -9.96
C LEU A 152 9.69 -6.97 -9.63
N ALA A 153 8.50 -6.51 -10.01
CA ALA A 153 7.29 -7.34 -9.95
C ALA A 153 6.71 -7.54 -11.35
N VAL A 154 6.23 -8.75 -11.62
CA VAL A 154 5.46 -9.10 -12.81
C VAL A 154 4.22 -9.82 -12.34
N SER A 155 3.06 -9.43 -12.85
CA SER A 155 1.82 -10.16 -12.60
C SER A 155 1.08 -10.42 -13.90
N ARG A 156 0.35 -11.54 -13.96
CA ARG A 156 -0.47 -11.91 -15.11
C ARG A 156 -1.80 -12.49 -14.66
N ARG A 157 -2.87 -11.92 -15.21
CA ARG A 157 -4.22 -12.50 -15.11
C ARG A 157 -4.38 -13.63 -16.13
N ILE A 158 -4.96 -14.73 -15.69
CA ILE A 158 -5.24 -15.92 -16.49
C ILE A 158 -6.76 -16.08 -16.63
N LEU A 159 -7.21 -16.81 -17.64
CA LEU A 159 -8.61 -17.19 -17.81
C LEU A 159 -9.12 -17.88 -16.52
N GLY A 160 -10.26 -17.41 -15.99
CA GLY A 160 -10.81 -17.89 -14.71
C GLY A 160 -10.68 -16.89 -13.55
N GLY A 161 -10.02 -15.75 -13.75
CA GLY A 161 -9.84 -14.71 -12.72
C GLY A 161 -8.56 -14.86 -11.89
N ASP A 162 -7.90 -16.01 -12.02
CA ASP A 162 -6.63 -16.32 -11.37
C ASP A 162 -5.52 -15.31 -11.70
N LEU A 163 -4.66 -15.06 -10.71
CA LEU A 163 -3.55 -14.13 -10.76
C LEU A 163 -2.25 -14.84 -10.38
N ILE A 164 -1.28 -14.85 -11.30
CA ILE A 164 0.09 -15.23 -10.99
C ILE A 164 0.92 -13.95 -10.82
N LYS A 165 1.69 -13.85 -9.75
CA LYS A 165 2.60 -12.74 -9.46
C LYS A 165 3.98 -13.29 -9.12
N ALA A 166 5.01 -12.72 -9.71
CA ALA A 166 6.40 -12.97 -9.40
C ALA A 166 7.06 -11.66 -8.97
N ASN A 167 7.79 -11.67 -7.86
CA ASN A 167 8.51 -10.52 -7.32
C ASN A 167 9.96 -10.91 -7.08
N TYR A 168 10.89 -10.08 -7.51
CA TYR A 168 12.31 -10.26 -7.28
C TYR A 168 12.87 -9.03 -6.59
N GLU A 169 13.41 -9.22 -5.39
CA GLU A 169 14.09 -8.18 -4.63
C GLU A 169 15.59 -8.29 -4.86
N THR A 170 16.22 -7.30 -5.52
CA THR A 170 17.63 -7.43 -5.92
C THR A 170 18.57 -7.46 -4.71
N LEU A 171 18.27 -6.67 -3.67
CA LEU A 171 19.13 -6.56 -2.49
C LEU A 171 19.12 -7.84 -1.65
N SER A 172 17.93 -8.38 -1.38
CA SER A 172 17.76 -9.61 -0.59
C SER A 172 17.97 -10.88 -1.42
N GLN A 173 18.00 -10.76 -2.75
CA GLN A 173 18.09 -11.87 -3.71
C GLN A 173 16.98 -12.90 -3.53
N VAL A 174 15.79 -12.42 -3.17
CA VAL A 174 14.61 -13.25 -2.95
C VAL A 174 13.70 -13.20 -4.17
N LEU A 175 13.34 -14.37 -4.68
CA LEU A 175 12.27 -14.53 -5.68
C LEU A 175 11.03 -15.10 -4.99
N GLY A 176 9.97 -14.31 -4.94
CA GLY A 176 8.65 -14.76 -4.52
C GLY A 176 7.76 -15.03 -5.73
N VAL A 177 7.08 -16.17 -5.75
CA VAL A 177 6.01 -16.48 -6.70
C VAL A 177 4.73 -16.73 -5.92
N GLU A 178 3.67 -16.05 -6.32
CA GLU A 178 2.36 -16.12 -5.71
C GLU A 178 1.33 -16.46 -6.79
N TRP A 179 0.46 -17.42 -6.49
CA TRP A 179 -0.70 -17.72 -7.30
C TRP A 179 -1.95 -17.58 -6.43
N SER A 180 -2.85 -16.72 -6.87
CA SER A 180 -4.17 -16.54 -6.28
C SER A 180 -5.20 -17.09 -7.26
N CYS A 181 -5.99 -18.04 -6.78
CA CYS A 181 -7.06 -18.69 -7.52
C CYS A 181 -8.40 -18.16 -7.02
N SER A 182 -9.15 -17.51 -7.92
CA SER A 182 -10.50 -17.00 -7.61
C SER A 182 -11.59 -17.96 -8.08
N SER A 183 -11.21 -19.10 -8.67
CA SER A 183 -12.13 -20.04 -9.32
C SER A 183 -12.58 -21.20 -8.43
N LEU A 184 -12.19 -21.23 -7.15
CA LEU A 184 -12.73 -22.19 -6.18
C LEU A 184 -13.98 -21.62 -5.51
N VAL A 185 -15.12 -22.24 -5.84
CA VAL A 185 -16.42 -21.98 -5.22
C VAL A 185 -16.28 -22.13 -3.70
N ASN A 186 -16.34 -20.99 -3.01
CA ASN A 186 -16.45 -20.75 -1.56
C ASN A 186 -15.21 -20.34 -0.77
N GLU A 187 -13.97 -20.44 -1.28
CA GLU A 187 -12.79 -19.86 -0.61
C GLU A 187 -11.74 -19.43 -1.64
N ASP A 188 -11.36 -18.15 -1.65
CA ASP A 188 -10.25 -17.63 -2.45
C ASP A 188 -8.94 -18.33 -2.03
N GLY A 189 -8.46 -19.26 -2.86
CA GLY A 189 -7.25 -20.03 -2.59
C GLY A 189 -6.01 -19.22 -2.93
N ARG A 190 -5.07 -19.09 -1.99
CA ARG A 190 -3.79 -18.37 -2.22
C ARG A 190 -2.59 -19.25 -1.87
N VAL A 191 -1.76 -19.54 -2.86
CA VAL A 191 -0.51 -20.27 -2.70
C VAL A 191 0.67 -19.31 -2.88
N LYS A 192 1.60 -19.32 -1.93
CA LYS A 192 2.84 -18.55 -1.99
C LYS A 192 4.04 -19.46 -1.87
N VAL A 193 5.01 -19.27 -2.75
CA VAL A 193 6.30 -19.94 -2.71
C VAL A 193 7.40 -18.89 -2.78
N THR A 194 8.35 -18.97 -1.87
CA THR A 194 9.48 -18.03 -1.80
C THR A 194 10.78 -18.80 -1.90
N PHE A 195 11.65 -18.38 -2.81
CA PHE A 195 12.99 -18.93 -2.99
C PHE A 195 14.01 -17.90 -2.51
N GLN A 196 14.83 -18.29 -1.52
CA GLN A 196 15.97 -17.48 -1.06
C GLN A 196 17.24 -17.98 -1.74
N LYS A 197 18.06 -17.04 -2.24
CA LYS A 197 19.39 -17.30 -2.82
C LYS A 197 19.35 -18.15 -4.10
N LEU A 198 19.01 -17.51 -5.22
CA LEU A 198 19.10 -18.11 -6.55
C LEU A 198 20.54 -18.05 -7.08
N THR A 199 21.40 -18.96 -6.62
CA THR A 199 22.76 -19.09 -7.18
C THR A 199 22.77 -19.63 -8.62
N THR A 200 21.62 -19.98 -9.22
CA THR A 200 21.59 -20.75 -10.48
C THR A 200 20.64 -20.21 -11.57
N LEU A 201 19.85 -19.15 -11.33
CA LEU A 201 18.95 -18.57 -12.35
C LEU A 201 19.49 -17.30 -13.04
N LEU A 202 20.74 -16.91 -12.75
CA LEU A 202 21.41 -15.75 -13.35
C LEU A 202 21.78 -15.94 -14.84
N ILE A 203 21.73 -17.15 -15.37
CA ILE A 203 22.15 -17.43 -16.77
C ILE A 203 21.10 -16.94 -17.78
N SER A 204 19.82 -16.84 -17.41
CA SER A 204 18.77 -16.34 -18.33
C SER A 204 18.63 -14.81 -18.29
N LEU A 205 18.87 -14.17 -17.13
CA LEU A 205 18.70 -12.72 -16.96
C LEU A 205 19.90 -11.88 -17.41
N ARG A 206 21.11 -12.46 -17.53
CA ARG A 206 22.28 -11.76 -18.12
C ARG A 206 22.07 -11.37 -19.58
N SER A 207 21.11 -11.98 -20.27
CA SER A 207 20.69 -11.59 -21.63
C SER A 207 19.89 -10.28 -21.68
N LYS A 208 19.37 -9.79 -20.54
CA LYS A 208 18.51 -8.60 -20.47
C LYS A 208 19.22 -7.27 -20.18
N GLU A 209 20.54 -7.25 -19.99
CA GLU A 209 21.31 -5.98 -19.97
C GLU A 209 21.10 -5.16 -21.25
N LYS A 210 20.78 -5.81 -22.38
CA LYS A 210 20.39 -5.14 -23.63
C LYS A 210 19.07 -4.37 -23.55
N TRP A 211 18.11 -4.82 -22.74
CA TRP A 211 16.83 -4.11 -22.53
C TRP A 211 17.02 -2.85 -21.67
N PHE A 212 17.92 -2.89 -20.68
CA PHE A 212 18.26 -1.74 -19.85
C PHE A 212 19.00 -0.65 -20.65
N GLN A 213 19.87 -1.04 -21.59
CA GLN A 213 20.49 -0.10 -22.53
C GLN A 213 19.44 0.59 -23.41
N HIS A 214 18.49 -0.17 -23.98
CA HIS A 214 17.41 0.39 -24.80
C HIS A 214 16.47 1.33 -24.03
N LEU A 215 16.12 1.01 -22.78
CA LEU A 215 15.27 1.88 -21.96
C LEU A 215 16.00 3.19 -21.58
N SER A 216 17.30 3.11 -21.26
CA SER A 216 18.12 4.29 -20.96
C SER A 216 18.38 5.19 -22.18
N ILE A 217 18.38 4.61 -23.38
CA ILE A 217 18.47 5.32 -24.66
C ILE A 217 17.12 5.99 -24.97
N TRP A 218 16.00 5.29 -24.74
CA TRP A 218 14.66 5.83 -24.95
C TRP A 218 14.34 7.00 -23.99
N LEU A 219 14.70 6.86 -22.71
CA LEU A 219 14.60 7.93 -21.70
C LEU A 219 15.50 9.15 -22.02
N ARG A 220 16.66 8.96 -22.66
CA ARG A 220 17.53 10.05 -23.12
C ARG A 220 17.06 10.70 -24.42
N ALA A 221 16.39 9.96 -25.30
CA ALA A 221 15.80 10.50 -26.52
C ALA A 221 14.57 11.37 -26.22
N SER A 222 13.77 10.98 -25.22
CA SER A 222 12.59 11.73 -24.76
C SER A 222 12.90 13.10 -24.13
N THR A 223 14.15 13.35 -23.73
CA THR A 223 14.57 14.60 -23.05
C THR A 223 15.35 15.56 -23.95
N ARG A 224 15.51 15.24 -25.25
CA ARG A 224 16.20 16.09 -26.25
C ARG A 224 15.29 16.69 -27.31
N GLN A 225 13.98 16.55 -27.18
CA GLN A 225 13.00 17.29 -27.99
C GLN A 225 12.22 18.23 -27.08
N ASN A 226 12.90 19.29 -26.64
CA ASN A 226 12.35 20.61 -26.32
C ASN A 226 13.45 21.62 -26.64
#